data_AF-A0ABD2SNC4-F1
#
_entry.id   AF-A0ABD2SNC4-F1
#
_cell.length_a   1.000
_cell.length_b   1.000
_cell.length_c   1.000
_cell.angle_alpha   90.00
_cell.angle_beta   90.00
_cell.angle_gamma   90.00
#
_symmetry.space_group_name_H-M   'P 1'
#
loop_
_entity.id
_entity.type
_entity.pdbx_description
1 polymer ?
#
loop_
_entity_poly.entity_id
_entity_poly.type
_entity_poly.pdbx_seq_one_letter_code
_entity_poly.pdbx_strand_id
1 'polypeptide(L)'
;SYITQYYFHHPKIHIYKKMNPFGFQFAVILLLLLNAIMVLETQAAYVKPQRVTCFKRYSKCYLKYITCPSECPEIHPKDSYAKECFLDCYSPKCEAICRKRKPNCDGPGAACYDPRFIGGDGIVFYFHGKKDEHFSLISDVNVQINARFIGIRPAGRSRDFTWIQAIGLMFGSHNFTLEATKAENWDQEADHLKFTYNGMSLSVPLGHSTVWNSPDQNLELERTSATNSVRVAIQEIVEISANVVPVTEEEDAIHSYGIPKNDCFAHLEVQFRLFDLSPKVEGILGRTYQPNFKNPAKSGVDMAVVGGDDKYKTSSLLSADCNSCTVFTSGKKVAERK
;
A
#
# COMPACT_ATOMS: atom_id res chain seq x y z
N SER A 1 79.70 23.78 68.00
CA SER A 1 80.84 23.18 67.28
C SER A 1 80.36 22.61 65.97
N TYR A 2 81.02 23.01 64.90
CA TYR A 2 80.81 22.60 63.51
C TYR A 2 80.87 21.08 63.34
N ILE A 3 80.14 20.53 62.36
CA ILE A 3 80.72 19.95 61.15
C ILE A 3 79.61 19.59 60.15
N THR A 4 79.76 20.20 58.98
CA THR A 4 79.18 19.99 57.64
C THR A 4 79.37 18.57 57.12
N GLN A 5 78.45 18.02 56.31
CA GLN A 5 78.71 17.16 55.14
C GLN A 5 77.45 17.05 54.26
N TYR A 6 77.40 17.76 53.13
CA TYR A 6 77.73 17.35 51.75
C TYR A 6 76.47 17.11 50.88
N TYR A 7 76.37 17.98 49.87
CA TYR A 7 75.39 17.98 48.78
C TYR A 7 75.62 16.80 47.83
N PHE A 8 74.53 16.13 47.42
CA PHE A 8 74.50 15.33 46.19
C PHE A 8 73.46 15.91 45.22
N HIS A 9 73.94 16.30 44.05
CA HIS A 9 73.16 16.75 42.90
C HIS A 9 72.46 15.55 42.24
N HIS A 10 71.14 15.56 42.16
CA HIS A 10 70.39 14.80 41.15
C HIS A 10 69.90 15.75 40.06
N PRO A 11 70.18 15.49 38.76
CA PRO A 11 69.54 16.23 37.70
C PRO A 11 68.07 15.79 37.60
N LYS A 12 67.16 16.75 37.72
CA LYS A 12 65.75 16.59 37.35
C LYS A 12 65.66 16.31 35.85
N ILE A 13 65.33 15.08 35.46
CA ILE A 13 64.85 14.81 34.10
C ILE A 13 63.37 15.22 34.05
N HIS A 14 63.14 16.48 33.69
CA HIS A 14 61.83 16.94 33.21
C HIS A 14 61.65 16.44 31.77
N ILE A 15 60.92 15.36 31.58
CA ILE A 15 60.29 15.05 30.29
C ILE A 15 58.80 14.86 30.54
N TYR A 16 58.10 15.97 30.78
CA TYR A 16 56.73 16.10 30.31
C TYR A 16 56.82 16.98 29.08
N LYS A 17 56.90 16.35 27.89
CA LYS A 17 56.54 17.04 26.66
C LYS A 17 55.11 17.52 26.87
N LYS A 18 54.93 18.83 27.02
CA LYS A 18 53.62 19.49 26.95
C LYS A 18 53.00 19.09 25.63
N MET A 19 52.09 18.12 25.66
CA MET A 19 51.27 17.79 24.51
C MET A 19 50.41 19.02 24.23
N ASN A 20 50.53 19.54 23.02
CA ASN A 20 49.83 20.75 22.58
C ASN A 20 48.31 20.51 22.77
N PRO A 21 47.60 21.31 23.59
CA PRO A 21 46.20 21.03 23.94
C PRO A 21 45.28 20.97 22.70
N PHE A 22 45.64 21.71 21.65
CA PHE A 22 44.99 21.64 20.34
C PHE A 22 45.11 20.28 19.66
N GLY A 23 46.25 19.61 19.76
CA GLY A 23 46.47 18.29 19.15
C GLY A 23 45.69 17.18 19.87
N PHE A 24 45.52 17.31 21.20
CA PHE A 24 44.74 16.35 21.98
C PHE A 24 43.24 16.48 21.69
N GLN A 25 42.70 17.70 21.62
CA GLN A 25 41.32 17.92 21.22
C GLN A 25 41.04 17.44 19.79
N PHE A 26 41.94 17.70 18.84
CA PHE A 26 41.81 17.20 17.46
C PHE A 26 41.81 15.67 17.40
N ALA A 27 42.71 15.02 18.15
CA ALA A 27 42.76 13.56 18.19
C ALA A 27 41.49 12.96 18.78
N VAL A 28 40.91 13.55 19.83
CA VAL A 28 39.64 13.09 20.43
C VAL A 28 38.48 13.28 19.48
N ILE A 29 38.37 14.43 18.79
CA ILE A 29 37.33 14.66 17.79
C ILE A 29 37.45 13.68 16.63
N LEU A 30 38.67 13.44 16.14
CA LEU A 30 38.92 12.46 15.08
C LEU A 30 38.56 11.05 15.53
N LEU A 31 38.88 10.68 16.78
CA LEU A 31 38.50 9.38 17.33
C LEU A 31 36.98 9.26 17.45
N LEU A 32 36.28 10.31 17.90
CA LEU A 32 34.81 10.31 17.98
C LEU A 32 34.16 10.23 16.60
N LEU A 33 34.73 10.92 15.60
CA LEU A 33 34.26 10.82 14.21
C LEU A 33 34.52 9.43 13.61
N LEU A 34 35.69 8.84 13.84
CA LEU A 34 36.00 7.47 13.40
C LEU A 34 35.11 6.43 14.09
N ASN A 35 34.84 6.59 15.38
CA ASN A 35 33.89 5.73 16.09
C ASN A 35 32.45 5.97 15.60
N ALA A 36 32.04 7.20 15.29
CA ALA A 36 30.74 7.46 14.68
C ALA A 36 30.62 6.82 13.29
N ILE A 37 31.65 6.89 12.45
CA ILE A 37 31.70 6.23 11.13
C ILE A 37 31.63 4.70 11.29
N MET A 38 32.37 4.12 12.23
CA MET A 38 32.33 2.68 12.54
C MET A 38 30.96 2.25 13.12
N VAL A 39 30.29 3.11 13.90
CA VAL A 39 28.94 2.84 14.44
C VAL A 39 27.87 2.97 13.35
N LEU A 40 28.06 3.87 12.37
CA LEU A 40 27.20 3.98 11.18
C LEU A 40 27.33 2.76 10.26
N GLU A 41 28.54 2.20 10.10
CA GLU A 41 28.75 0.99 9.28
C GLU A 41 28.29 -0.31 9.96
N THR A 42 27.98 -0.30 11.26
CA THR A 42 27.67 -1.53 12.02
C THR A 42 26.18 -1.76 12.31
N GLN A 43 25.26 -0.95 11.77
CA GLN A 43 23.81 -1.18 11.92
C GLN A 43 23.04 -1.53 10.64
N ALA A 44 23.65 -1.45 9.45
CA ALA A 44 23.11 -2.15 8.29
C ALA A 44 23.63 -3.59 8.33
N ALA A 45 22.94 -4.47 9.07
CA ALA A 45 23.21 -5.90 8.98
C ALA A 45 23.25 -6.30 7.49
N TYR A 46 24.38 -6.81 7.00
CA TYR A 46 24.49 -7.28 5.62
C TYR A 46 23.53 -8.46 5.45
N VAL A 47 22.32 -8.19 4.96
CA VAL A 47 21.33 -9.22 4.67
C VAL A 47 21.62 -9.79 3.29
N LYS A 48 21.96 -11.08 3.24
CA LYS A 48 22.21 -11.79 1.99
C LYS A 48 20.93 -11.78 1.13
N PRO A 49 21.00 -11.34 -0.14
CA PRO A 49 19.84 -11.35 -1.03
C PRO A 49 19.24 -12.75 -1.17
N GLN A 50 17.95 -12.83 -0.89
CA GLN A 50 17.14 -14.03 -1.09
C GLN A 50 16.94 -14.29 -2.58
N ARG A 51 16.48 -15.50 -2.88
CA ARG A 51 16.11 -15.89 -4.25
C ARG A 51 14.64 -16.26 -4.27
N VAL A 52 13.94 -15.78 -5.30
CA VAL A 52 12.52 -15.99 -5.52
C VAL A 52 12.30 -16.68 -6.86
N THR A 53 11.22 -17.44 -6.99
CA THR A 53 10.88 -18.19 -8.20
C THR A 53 9.37 -18.27 -8.39
N CYS A 54 8.94 -18.46 -9.64
CA CYS A 54 7.54 -18.66 -9.99
C CYS A 54 7.25 -20.14 -10.22
N PHE A 55 6.21 -20.65 -9.57
CA PHE A 55 5.77 -22.06 -9.71
C PHE A 55 4.62 -22.25 -10.70
N LYS A 56 4.09 -21.17 -11.26
CA LYS A 56 2.99 -21.22 -12.21
C LYS A 56 3.52 -21.46 -13.62
N ARG A 57 3.05 -22.53 -14.28
CA ARG A 57 3.53 -22.98 -15.60
C ARG A 57 3.37 -21.94 -16.72
N TYR A 58 2.35 -21.08 -16.63
CA TYR A 58 2.14 -20.00 -17.61
C TYR A 58 3.19 -18.90 -17.51
N SER A 59 3.90 -18.79 -16.38
CA SER A 59 4.87 -17.73 -16.15
C SER A 59 6.10 -17.91 -17.03
N LYS A 60 6.58 -16.82 -17.64
CA LYS A 60 7.89 -16.79 -18.32
C LYS A 60 9.07 -16.99 -17.35
N CYS A 61 8.80 -16.90 -16.05
CA CYS A 61 9.72 -17.16 -14.93
C CYS A 61 9.60 -18.56 -14.33
N TYR A 62 8.86 -19.47 -14.94
CA TYR A 62 8.63 -20.78 -14.36
C TYR A 62 9.95 -21.48 -14.00
N LEU A 63 10.11 -21.78 -12.70
CA LEU A 63 11.27 -22.41 -12.08
C LEU A 63 12.62 -21.67 -12.25
N LYS A 64 12.60 -20.40 -12.67
CA LYS A 64 13.81 -19.56 -12.71
C LYS A 64 14.03 -18.91 -11.34
N TYR A 65 15.19 -19.18 -10.75
CA TYR A 65 15.60 -18.55 -9.50
C TYR A 65 16.18 -17.17 -9.74
N ILE A 66 15.39 -16.14 -9.42
CA ILE A 66 15.74 -14.73 -9.54
C ILE A 66 16.30 -14.24 -8.20
N THR A 67 17.42 -13.54 -8.23
CA THR A 67 18.03 -12.94 -7.02
C THR A 67 17.36 -11.60 -6.73
N CYS A 68 17.00 -11.39 -5.47
CA CYS A 68 16.43 -10.12 -5.02
C CYS A 68 17.43 -8.96 -5.15
N PRO A 69 16.97 -7.72 -5.44
CA PRO A 69 17.84 -6.56 -5.44
C PRO A 69 18.48 -6.33 -4.07
N SER A 70 19.71 -5.80 -4.04
CA SER A 70 20.41 -5.50 -2.78
C SER A 70 19.72 -4.44 -1.93
N GLU A 71 18.91 -3.57 -2.55
CA GLU A 71 18.10 -2.55 -1.87
C GLU A 71 16.91 -3.13 -1.09
N CYS A 72 16.49 -4.37 -1.41
CA CYS A 72 15.40 -5.09 -0.75
C CYS A 72 15.71 -6.61 -0.78
N PRO A 73 16.70 -7.08 0.00
CA PRO A 73 17.21 -8.43 -0.12
C PRO A 73 16.22 -9.51 0.38
N GLU A 74 15.12 -9.13 1.04
CA GLU A 74 14.17 -10.05 1.67
C GLU A 74 12.81 -10.03 0.99
N ILE A 75 12.21 -11.21 0.80
CA ILE A 75 10.85 -11.40 0.24
C ILE A 75 9.78 -11.02 1.28
N HIS A 76 10.06 -11.26 2.57
CA HIS A 76 9.20 -10.91 3.68
C HIS A 76 10.04 -10.26 4.79
N PRO A 77 10.41 -8.97 4.63
CA PRO A 77 11.17 -8.26 5.65
C PRO A 77 10.38 -8.22 6.97
N LYS A 78 11.08 -8.23 8.10
CA LYS A 78 10.42 -8.13 9.42
C LYS A 78 9.86 -6.73 9.68
N ASP A 79 10.57 -5.71 9.22
CA ASP A 79 10.17 -4.32 9.29
C ASP A 79 9.03 -4.04 8.29
N SER A 80 7.91 -3.52 8.78
CA SER A 80 6.73 -3.14 7.98
C SER A 80 6.97 -1.95 7.05
N TYR A 81 8.00 -1.15 7.30
CA TYR A 81 8.36 0.01 6.46
C TYR A 81 9.38 -0.33 5.37
N ALA A 82 10.04 -1.49 5.49
CA ALA A 82 11.03 -1.95 4.52
C ALA A 82 10.37 -2.29 3.18
N LYS A 83 11.12 -2.08 2.09
CA LYS A 83 10.73 -2.60 0.77
C LYS A 83 10.91 -4.11 0.75
N GLU A 84 9.96 -4.83 0.17
CA GLU A 84 10.09 -6.26 -0.08
C GLU A 84 10.59 -6.53 -1.49
N CYS A 85 11.29 -7.66 -1.63
CA CYS A 85 11.58 -8.29 -2.91
C CYS A 85 10.31 -8.92 -3.48
N PHE A 86 9.86 -8.44 -4.63
CA PHE A 86 8.70 -8.95 -5.31
C PHE A 86 9.04 -9.43 -6.71
N LEU A 87 8.58 -10.63 -7.05
CA LEU A 87 8.65 -11.17 -8.41
C LEU A 87 7.23 -11.27 -8.99
N ASP A 88 6.96 -10.49 -10.03
CA ASP A 88 5.71 -10.59 -10.75
C ASP A 88 5.72 -11.79 -11.70
N CYS A 89 5.07 -12.88 -11.30
CA CYS A 89 4.96 -14.09 -12.12
C CYS A 89 4.12 -13.93 -13.40
N TYR A 90 3.37 -12.84 -13.56
CA TYR A 90 2.62 -12.52 -14.78
C TYR A 90 3.41 -11.62 -15.73
N SER A 91 4.46 -10.96 -15.24
CA SER A 91 5.30 -10.10 -16.06
C SER A 91 6.15 -10.93 -17.02
N PRO A 92 6.31 -10.51 -18.29
CA PRO A 92 7.21 -11.16 -19.22
C PRO A 92 8.69 -10.90 -18.91
N LYS A 93 9.00 -9.86 -18.12
CA LYS A 93 10.38 -9.38 -17.89
C LYS A 93 11.22 -10.30 -17.01
N CYS A 94 10.57 -11.04 -16.12
CA CYS A 94 11.23 -11.94 -15.19
C CYS A 94 12.30 -11.33 -14.30
N GLU A 95 11.95 -10.20 -13.68
CA GLU A 95 12.80 -9.43 -12.79
C GLU A 95 12.17 -9.33 -11.41
N ALA A 96 13.00 -9.42 -10.37
CA ALA A 96 12.59 -9.10 -9.00
C ALA A 96 12.79 -7.61 -8.77
N ILE A 97 11.79 -6.95 -8.20
CA ILE A 97 11.79 -5.51 -7.94
C ILE A 97 11.59 -5.24 -6.46
N CYS A 98 12.03 -4.07 -6.01
CA CYS A 98 11.70 -3.57 -4.68
C CYS A 98 10.34 -2.87 -4.70
N ARG A 99 9.39 -3.34 -3.88
CA ARG A 99 8.10 -2.67 -3.70
C ARG A 99 7.79 -2.42 -2.23
N LYS A 100 7.00 -1.39 -1.96
CA LYS A 100 6.38 -1.20 -0.64
C LYS A 100 5.16 -2.12 -0.53
N ARG A 101 4.79 -2.50 0.70
CA ARG A 101 3.62 -3.35 1.00
C ARG A 101 2.32 -2.55 1.23
N LYS A 102 2.30 -1.28 0.81
CA LYS A 102 1.15 -0.38 0.83
C LYS A 102 0.72 -0.09 -0.63
N PRO A 103 -0.54 0.35 -0.85
CA PRO A 103 -0.99 0.78 -2.18
C PRO A 103 -0.02 1.80 -2.79
N ASN A 104 0.31 1.64 -4.07
CA ASN A 104 0.98 2.68 -4.84
C ASN A 104 -0.08 3.57 -5.51
N CYS A 105 -0.36 4.71 -4.91
CA CYS A 105 -1.36 5.68 -5.41
C CYS A 105 -0.97 6.37 -6.73
N ASP A 106 0.24 6.13 -7.23
CA ASP A 106 0.73 6.62 -8.53
C ASP A 106 0.91 5.51 -9.57
N GLY A 107 0.46 4.30 -9.26
CA GLY A 107 0.50 3.16 -10.16
C GLY A 107 -0.84 2.88 -10.86
N PRO A 108 -0.85 2.17 -12.00
CA PRO A 108 -2.07 1.66 -12.61
C PRO A 108 -2.92 0.86 -11.62
N GLY A 109 -4.24 1.01 -11.76
CA GLY A 109 -5.22 0.40 -10.87
C GLY A 109 -5.36 1.09 -9.51
N ALA A 110 -4.71 2.23 -9.27
CA ALA A 110 -4.90 3.00 -8.04
C ALA A 110 -6.29 3.66 -8.00
N ALA A 111 -6.87 3.73 -6.81
CA ALA A 111 -7.96 4.60 -6.41
C ALA A 111 -7.66 5.14 -5.00
N CYS A 112 -7.16 6.37 -4.93
CA CYS A 112 -6.71 7.03 -3.70
C CYS A 112 -7.22 8.47 -3.66
N TYR A 113 -7.02 9.18 -2.54
CA TYR A 113 -7.44 10.58 -2.39
C TYR A 113 -8.97 10.75 -2.57
N ASP A 114 -9.44 11.80 -3.26
CA ASP A 114 -10.84 12.26 -3.29
C ASP A 114 -11.68 11.95 -4.57
N PRO A 115 -11.94 10.67 -4.88
CA PRO A 115 -10.95 9.69 -5.30
C PRO A 115 -10.43 9.97 -6.73
N ARG A 116 -9.10 10.03 -6.83
CA ARG A 116 -8.31 9.95 -8.06
C ARG A 116 -8.08 8.50 -8.43
N PHE A 117 -8.31 8.17 -9.69
CA PHE A 117 -8.06 6.85 -10.26
C PHE A 117 -6.93 6.90 -11.29
N ILE A 118 -6.25 5.76 -11.45
CA ILE A 118 -5.31 5.53 -12.55
C ILE A 118 -5.76 4.29 -13.31
N GLY A 119 -6.15 4.46 -14.56
CA GLY A 119 -6.63 3.39 -15.42
C GLY A 119 -5.56 2.34 -15.74
N GLY A 120 -5.99 1.21 -16.31
CA GLY A 120 -5.09 0.20 -16.87
C GLY A 120 -4.23 0.73 -18.03
N ASP A 121 -4.70 1.80 -18.68
CA ASP A 121 -3.99 2.60 -19.68
C ASP A 121 -2.95 3.58 -19.07
N GLY A 122 -2.85 3.64 -17.75
CA GLY A 122 -1.96 4.56 -17.02
C GLY A 122 -2.46 6.00 -16.95
N ILE A 123 -3.66 6.29 -17.43
CA ILE A 123 -4.22 7.65 -17.45
C ILE A 123 -4.91 7.95 -16.12
N VAL A 124 -4.59 9.13 -15.57
CA VAL A 124 -5.24 9.67 -14.38
C VAL A 124 -6.62 10.21 -14.73
N PHE A 125 -7.63 9.86 -13.95
CA PHE A 125 -8.98 10.42 -14.04
C PHE A 125 -9.65 10.50 -12.67
N TYR A 126 -10.73 11.26 -12.57
CA TYR A 126 -11.45 11.45 -11.31
C TYR A 126 -12.90 10.98 -11.46
N PHE A 127 -13.40 10.30 -10.44
CA PHE A 127 -14.80 9.91 -10.36
C PHE A 127 -15.33 10.27 -8.98
N HIS A 128 -16.18 11.29 -8.92
CA HIS A 128 -16.68 11.79 -7.64
C HIS A 128 -17.74 10.88 -7.02
N GLY A 129 -18.55 10.19 -7.82
CA GLY A 129 -19.69 9.46 -7.30
C GLY A 129 -20.57 10.34 -6.40
N LYS A 130 -21.16 9.73 -5.37
CA LYS A 130 -22.02 10.40 -4.40
C LYS A 130 -21.83 9.81 -3.00
N LYS A 131 -21.98 10.66 -1.99
CA LYS A 131 -21.98 10.24 -0.59
C LYS A 131 -23.07 9.20 -0.35
N ASP A 132 -22.74 8.17 0.44
CA ASP A 132 -23.63 7.09 0.88
C ASP A 132 -24.19 6.24 -0.26
N GLU A 133 -23.53 6.25 -1.42
CA GLU A 133 -23.88 5.43 -2.58
C GLU A 133 -22.79 4.40 -2.91
N HIS A 134 -23.17 3.42 -3.73
CA HIS A 134 -22.31 2.32 -4.16
C HIS A 134 -22.12 2.35 -5.67
N PHE A 135 -20.89 2.07 -6.11
CA PHE A 135 -20.56 2.04 -7.53
C PHE A 135 -19.67 0.85 -7.87
N SER A 136 -19.91 0.24 -9.02
CA SER A 136 -19.08 -0.81 -9.60
C SER A 136 -17.75 -0.25 -10.09
N LEU A 137 -16.66 -0.62 -9.43
CA LEU A 137 -15.30 -0.33 -9.90
C LEU A 137 -14.91 -1.28 -11.02
N ILE A 138 -15.19 -2.57 -10.86
CA ILE A 138 -14.85 -3.64 -11.80
C ILE A 138 -16.02 -4.62 -11.87
N SER A 139 -16.44 -4.96 -13.08
CA SER A 139 -17.45 -5.98 -13.37
C SER A 139 -16.92 -6.86 -14.50
N ASP A 140 -16.50 -8.08 -14.20
CA ASP A 140 -16.06 -9.05 -15.19
C ASP A 140 -16.71 -10.42 -14.96
N VAL A 141 -16.50 -11.36 -15.87
CA VAL A 141 -17.10 -12.71 -15.81
C VAL A 141 -16.86 -13.46 -14.51
N ASN A 142 -15.69 -13.24 -13.87
CA ASN A 142 -15.28 -13.98 -12.67
C ASN A 142 -15.37 -13.17 -11.37
N VAL A 143 -15.52 -11.85 -11.46
CA VAL A 143 -15.47 -10.96 -10.30
C VAL A 143 -16.30 -9.70 -10.50
N GLN A 144 -17.01 -9.31 -9.45
CA GLN A 144 -17.63 -8.00 -9.32
C GLN A 144 -17.03 -7.31 -8.08
N ILE A 145 -16.49 -6.11 -8.27
CA ILE A 145 -15.92 -5.27 -7.21
C ILE A 145 -16.64 -3.94 -7.20
N ASN A 146 -17.31 -3.65 -6.09
CA ASN A 146 -17.98 -2.38 -5.84
C ASN A 146 -17.26 -1.61 -4.75
N ALA A 147 -17.46 -0.29 -4.74
CA ALA A 147 -17.03 0.59 -3.68
C ALA A 147 -18.22 1.35 -3.08
N ARG A 148 -18.20 1.53 -1.76
CA ARG A 148 -19.07 2.46 -1.04
C ARG A 148 -18.35 3.77 -0.85
N PHE A 149 -19.02 4.86 -1.19
CA PHE A 149 -18.45 6.21 -1.07
C PHE A 149 -19.02 6.88 0.18
N ILE A 150 -18.13 7.46 0.99
CA ILE A 150 -18.49 8.44 2.03
C ILE A 150 -18.22 9.84 1.50
N GLY A 151 -18.69 10.87 2.19
CA GLY A 151 -18.48 12.24 1.72
C GLY A 151 -19.08 13.33 2.59
N ILE A 152 -18.72 14.57 2.23
CA ILE A 152 -19.16 15.79 2.87
C ILE A 152 -19.47 16.85 1.81
N ARG A 153 -20.47 17.70 2.10
CA ARG A 153 -20.82 18.85 1.26
C ARG A 153 -20.75 20.13 2.07
N PRO A 154 -19.67 20.90 1.93
CA PRO A 154 -19.59 22.23 2.51
C PRO A 154 -20.69 23.15 1.98
N ALA A 155 -21.11 24.10 2.81
CA ALA A 155 -22.08 25.12 2.42
C ALA A 155 -21.61 25.85 1.14
N GLY A 156 -22.53 26.04 0.20
CA GLY A 156 -22.24 26.72 -1.07
C GLY A 156 -21.63 25.85 -2.17
N ARG A 157 -21.32 24.56 -1.92
CA ARG A 157 -20.92 23.63 -2.98
C ARG A 157 -22.12 22.89 -3.58
N SER A 158 -22.05 22.66 -4.89
CA SER A 158 -23.06 21.91 -5.65
C SER A 158 -22.87 20.38 -5.60
N ARG A 159 -21.71 19.91 -5.15
CA ARG A 159 -21.30 18.49 -5.13
C ARG A 159 -20.64 18.10 -3.83
N ASP A 160 -20.66 16.80 -3.54
CA ASP A 160 -19.92 16.21 -2.41
C ASP A 160 -18.43 16.11 -2.75
N PHE A 161 -17.60 16.29 -1.74
CA PHE A 161 -16.30 15.62 -1.68
C PHE A 161 -16.53 14.20 -1.20
N THR A 162 -15.81 13.24 -1.77
CA THR A 162 -16.04 11.83 -1.51
C THR A 162 -14.74 11.05 -1.40
N TRP A 163 -14.83 9.92 -0.69
CA TRP A 163 -13.74 8.97 -0.51
C TRP A 163 -14.30 7.55 -0.49
N ILE A 164 -13.47 6.56 -0.81
CA ILE A 164 -13.86 5.14 -0.76
C ILE A 164 -13.83 4.69 0.70
N GLN A 165 -14.98 4.34 1.27
CA GLN A 165 -15.05 3.82 2.64
C GLN A 165 -14.88 2.31 2.69
N ALA A 166 -15.49 1.60 1.74
CA ALA A 166 -15.51 0.16 1.72
C ALA A 166 -15.46 -0.37 0.29
N ILE A 167 -14.92 -1.57 0.13
CA ILE A 167 -15.00 -2.35 -1.09
C ILE A 167 -15.71 -3.69 -0.81
N GLY A 168 -16.51 -4.13 -1.77
CA GLY A 168 -17.20 -5.41 -1.76
C GLY A 168 -16.81 -6.21 -2.97
N LEU A 169 -16.41 -7.46 -2.76
CA LEU A 169 -16.01 -8.38 -3.80
C LEU A 169 -17.02 -9.52 -3.85
N MET A 170 -17.48 -9.88 -5.05
CA MET A 170 -18.26 -11.08 -5.33
C MET A 170 -17.51 -11.90 -6.37
N PHE A 171 -17.27 -13.17 -6.08
CA PHE A 171 -16.49 -14.08 -6.92
C PHE A 171 -16.96 -15.52 -6.70
N GLY A 172 -17.25 -16.25 -7.78
CA GLY A 172 -17.91 -17.55 -7.68
C GLY A 172 -19.20 -17.47 -6.85
N SER A 173 -19.30 -18.29 -5.80
CA SER A 173 -20.38 -18.28 -4.81
C SER A 173 -20.07 -17.49 -3.54
N HIS A 174 -18.94 -16.77 -3.49
CA HIS A 174 -18.45 -16.10 -2.30
C HIS A 174 -18.58 -14.58 -2.41
N ASN A 175 -18.67 -13.95 -1.24
CA ASN A 175 -18.51 -12.52 -1.10
C ASN A 175 -17.52 -12.19 0.02
N PHE A 176 -16.83 -11.07 -0.14
CA PHE A 176 -15.91 -10.51 0.84
C PHE A 176 -16.09 -9.00 0.90
N THR A 177 -16.02 -8.41 2.09
CA THR A 177 -16.00 -6.95 2.26
C THR A 177 -14.79 -6.52 3.06
N LEU A 178 -14.25 -5.36 2.68
CA LEU A 178 -13.22 -4.63 3.41
C LEU A 178 -13.73 -3.21 3.61
N GLU A 179 -13.73 -2.72 4.86
CA GLU A 179 -14.27 -1.42 5.24
C GLU A 179 -13.32 -0.68 6.18
N ALA A 180 -13.17 0.63 5.96
CA ALA A 180 -12.61 1.56 6.92
C ALA A 180 -13.67 1.92 7.97
N THR A 181 -13.36 1.71 9.25
CA THR A 181 -14.25 2.07 10.35
C THR A 181 -14.18 3.57 10.64
N LYS A 182 -15.33 4.17 10.95
CA LYS A 182 -15.39 5.58 11.35
C LYS A 182 -14.55 5.83 12.60
N ALA A 183 -13.79 6.92 12.59
CA ALA A 183 -13.03 7.41 13.72
C ALA A 183 -13.25 8.92 13.89
N GLU A 184 -13.37 9.37 15.15
CA GLU A 184 -13.47 10.80 15.47
C GLU A 184 -12.11 11.47 15.37
N ASN A 185 -11.12 10.92 16.08
CA ASN A 185 -9.73 11.33 16.01
C ASN A 185 -8.92 10.19 15.39
N TRP A 186 -7.97 10.53 14.52
CA TRP A 186 -7.08 9.53 13.95
C TRP A 186 -6.11 8.99 15.00
N ASP A 187 -6.08 7.67 15.15
CA ASP A 187 -5.06 6.94 15.91
C ASP A 187 -4.47 5.88 14.97
N GLN A 188 -3.19 6.03 14.65
CA GLN A 188 -2.46 5.15 13.73
C GLN A 188 -2.30 3.73 14.29
N GLU A 189 -2.27 3.58 15.63
CA GLU A 189 -2.08 2.30 16.31
C GLU A 189 -3.39 1.56 16.55
N ALA A 190 -4.53 2.26 16.47
CA ALA A 190 -5.84 1.61 16.42
C ALA A 190 -6.07 0.98 15.04
N ASP A 191 -6.66 -0.22 15.02
CA ASP A 191 -7.02 -0.89 13.76
C ASP A 191 -8.39 -0.42 13.30
N HIS A 192 -8.42 0.27 12.16
CA HIS A 192 -9.63 0.83 11.56
C HIS A 192 -10.15 -0.03 10.40
N LEU A 193 -9.82 -1.31 10.39
CA LEU A 193 -10.19 -2.26 9.35
C LEU A 193 -11.28 -3.21 9.83
N LYS A 194 -12.31 -3.39 9.00
CA LYS A 194 -13.36 -4.38 9.22
C LYS A 194 -13.52 -5.28 8.01
N PHE A 195 -13.67 -6.58 8.26
CA PHE A 195 -13.76 -7.59 7.23
C PHE A 195 -15.00 -8.46 7.41
N THR A 196 -15.62 -8.86 6.29
CA THR A 196 -16.58 -9.96 6.29
C THR A 196 -16.30 -10.92 5.15
N TYR A 197 -16.63 -12.19 5.35
CA TYR A 197 -16.62 -13.21 4.30
C TYR A 197 -17.90 -14.02 4.38
N ASN A 198 -18.65 -14.08 3.28
CA ASN A 198 -19.98 -14.68 3.22
C ASN A 198 -20.93 -14.16 4.32
N GLY A 199 -20.87 -12.86 4.60
CA GLY A 199 -21.67 -12.19 5.62
C GLY A 199 -21.22 -12.44 7.07
N MET A 200 -20.21 -13.27 7.32
CA MET A 200 -19.65 -13.50 8.65
C MET A 200 -18.48 -12.56 8.92
N SER A 201 -18.44 -11.95 10.10
CA SER A 201 -17.31 -11.11 10.51
C SER A 201 -16.03 -11.93 10.59
N LEU A 202 -14.96 -11.41 10.02
CA LEU A 202 -13.63 -12.02 10.11
C LEU A 202 -12.75 -11.23 11.08
N SER A 203 -11.99 -11.95 11.90
CA SER A 203 -10.96 -11.38 12.76
C SER A 203 -9.60 -11.91 12.32
N VAL A 204 -8.77 -11.02 11.77
CA VAL A 204 -7.37 -11.32 11.46
C VAL A 204 -6.51 -10.74 12.58
N PRO A 205 -5.65 -11.54 13.24
CA PRO A 205 -4.78 -11.06 14.32
C PRO A 205 -4.04 -9.79 13.91
N LEU A 206 -3.86 -8.85 14.84
CA LEU A 206 -3.03 -7.69 14.60
C LEU A 206 -1.56 -8.13 14.46
N GLY A 207 -0.80 -7.39 13.65
CA GLY A 207 0.61 -7.67 13.42
C GLY A 207 0.95 -7.86 11.96
N HIS A 208 2.16 -7.42 11.62
CA HIS A 208 2.73 -7.51 10.28
C HIS A 208 2.85 -8.97 9.83
N SER A 209 2.48 -9.24 8.58
CA SER A 209 2.56 -10.56 7.92
C SER A 209 1.66 -11.63 8.55
N THR A 210 0.60 -11.24 9.26
CA THR A 210 -0.46 -12.16 9.66
C THR A 210 -1.38 -12.44 8.48
N VAL A 211 -1.79 -13.70 8.31
CA VAL A 211 -2.54 -14.15 7.14
C VAL A 211 -3.78 -14.92 7.57
N TRP A 212 -4.87 -14.71 6.84
CA TRP A 212 -6.07 -15.51 6.87
C TRP A 212 -6.37 -16.04 5.46
N ASN A 213 -6.74 -17.31 5.36
CA ASN A 213 -7.18 -17.93 4.11
C ASN A 213 -8.63 -18.37 4.23
N SER A 214 -9.38 -18.22 3.14
CA SER A 214 -10.72 -18.80 3.04
C SER A 214 -10.67 -20.33 3.14
N PRO A 215 -11.75 -21.00 3.58
CA PRO A 215 -11.77 -22.46 3.72
C PRO A 215 -11.43 -23.23 2.44
N ASP A 216 -11.77 -22.65 1.28
CA ASP A 216 -11.49 -23.18 -0.06
C ASP A 216 -10.14 -22.71 -0.64
N GLN A 217 -9.37 -21.92 0.11
CA GLN A 217 -8.06 -21.35 -0.27
C GLN A 217 -8.10 -20.45 -1.52
N ASN A 218 -9.28 -19.97 -1.92
CA ASN A 218 -9.44 -19.10 -3.08
C ASN A 218 -9.17 -17.62 -2.76
N LEU A 219 -9.30 -17.21 -1.50
CA LEU A 219 -9.03 -15.86 -1.02
C LEU A 219 -7.99 -15.89 0.11
N GLU A 220 -6.96 -15.07 -0.03
CA GLU A 220 -5.97 -14.78 1.00
C GLU A 220 -6.10 -13.32 1.43
N LEU A 221 -6.14 -13.07 2.75
CA LEU A 221 -6.09 -11.76 3.36
C LEU A 221 -4.85 -11.69 4.24
N GLU A 222 -3.95 -10.78 3.92
CA GLU A 222 -2.69 -10.58 4.63
C GLU A 222 -2.63 -9.17 5.20
N ARG A 223 -2.21 -9.01 6.47
CA ARG A 223 -1.83 -7.71 7.00
C ARG A 223 -0.43 -7.35 6.57
N THR A 224 -0.29 -6.23 5.87
CA THR A 224 1.00 -5.73 5.38
C THR A 224 1.63 -4.69 6.30
N SER A 225 0.96 -4.37 7.41
CA SER A 225 1.44 -3.57 8.54
C SER A 225 0.84 -4.13 9.84
N ALA A 226 1.21 -3.60 11.00
CA ALA A 226 0.62 -3.99 12.27
C ALA A 226 -0.90 -3.73 12.30
N THR A 227 -1.31 -2.56 11.79
CA THR A 227 -2.69 -2.09 11.65
C THR A 227 -2.89 -1.40 10.30
N ASN A 228 -4.14 -1.22 9.89
CA ASN A 228 -4.56 -0.32 8.81
C ASN A 228 -4.06 -0.60 7.37
N SER A 229 -3.15 -1.56 7.15
CA SER A 229 -2.74 -1.98 5.80
C SER A 229 -2.91 -3.47 5.57
N VAL A 230 -3.50 -3.82 4.42
CA VAL A 230 -3.73 -5.21 4.01
C VAL A 230 -3.47 -5.43 2.52
N ARG A 231 -3.24 -6.70 2.17
CA ARG A 231 -3.29 -7.23 0.82
C ARG A 231 -4.37 -8.32 0.77
N VAL A 232 -5.28 -8.21 -0.19
CA VAL A 232 -6.30 -9.22 -0.47
C VAL A 232 -5.99 -9.83 -1.83
N ALA A 233 -5.85 -11.15 -1.92
CA ALA A 233 -5.61 -11.85 -3.16
C ALA A 233 -6.69 -12.90 -3.41
N ILE A 234 -7.37 -12.79 -4.55
CA ILE A 234 -8.21 -13.87 -5.10
C ILE A 234 -7.40 -14.53 -6.19
N GLN A 235 -7.16 -15.84 -6.03
CA GLN A 235 -6.26 -16.58 -6.90
C GLN A 235 -6.58 -16.35 -8.38
N GLU A 236 -5.58 -15.90 -9.14
CA GLU A 236 -5.63 -15.70 -10.61
C GLU A 236 -6.69 -14.70 -11.10
N ILE A 237 -7.30 -13.91 -10.21
CA ILE A 237 -8.34 -12.92 -10.55
C ILE A 237 -7.88 -11.50 -10.21
N VAL A 238 -7.55 -11.24 -8.94
CA VAL A 238 -7.18 -9.90 -8.48
C VAL A 238 -6.31 -9.94 -7.23
N GLU A 239 -5.32 -9.05 -7.17
CA GLU A 239 -4.62 -8.64 -5.94
C GLU A 239 -4.98 -7.18 -5.63
N ILE A 240 -5.36 -6.91 -4.38
CA ILE A 240 -5.77 -5.59 -3.90
C ILE A 240 -4.87 -5.23 -2.73
N SER A 241 -4.10 -4.16 -2.86
CA SER A 241 -3.47 -3.51 -1.73
C SER A 241 -4.43 -2.46 -1.20
N ALA A 242 -4.62 -2.38 0.11
CA ALA A 242 -5.46 -1.37 0.75
C ALA A 242 -4.80 -0.79 2.00
N ASN A 243 -5.03 0.51 2.24
CA ASN A 243 -4.53 1.24 3.39
C ASN A 243 -5.62 2.20 3.89
N VAL A 244 -5.90 2.20 5.19
CA VAL A 244 -6.81 3.18 5.81
C VAL A 244 -6.02 4.43 6.15
N VAL A 245 -6.55 5.59 5.77
CA VAL A 245 -5.99 6.92 6.07
C VAL A 245 -7.10 7.86 6.52
N PRO A 246 -6.80 8.87 7.37
CA PRO A 246 -7.73 9.96 7.64
C PRO A 246 -7.64 11.01 6.53
N VAL A 247 -8.58 11.96 6.52
CA VAL A 247 -8.32 13.26 5.91
C VAL A 247 -7.52 14.09 6.92
N THR A 248 -6.33 14.54 6.52
CA THR A 248 -5.45 15.33 7.38
C THR A 248 -5.91 16.79 7.47
N GLU A 249 -5.50 17.50 8.52
CA GLU A 249 -5.76 18.95 8.66
C GLU A 249 -5.13 19.76 7.51
N GLU A 250 -3.97 19.32 7.02
CA GLU A 250 -3.29 19.94 5.88
C GLU A 250 -4.10 19.79 4.59
N GLU A 251 -4.55 18.56 4.28
CA GLU A 251 -5.42 18.31 3.12
C GLU A 251 -6.75 19.08 3.24
N ASP A 252 -7.37 19.09 4.42
CA ASP A 252 -8.59 19.84 4.67
C ASP A 252 -8.41 21.34 4.41
N ALA A 253 -7.30 21.92 4.87
CA ALA A 253 -6.97 23.32 4.63
C ALA A 253 -6.73 23.62 3.14
N ILE A 254 -5.97 22.76 2.44
CA ILE A 254 -5.63 22.93 1.03
C ILE A 254 -6.86 22.84 0.13
N HIS A 255 -7.74 21.86 0.39
CA HIS A 255 -8.90 21.59 -0.46
C HIS A 255 -10.20 22.26 0.02
N SER A 256 -10.18 22.81 1.24
CA SER A 256 -11.34 23.38 1.93
C SER A 256 -12.49 22.36 2.01
N TYR A 257 -12.18 21.14 2.51
CA TYR A 257 -13.19 20.09 2.66
C TYR A 257 -14.18 20.40 3.80
N GLY A 258 -13.76 21.17 4.80
CA GLY A 258 -14.56 21.51 5.98
C GLY A 258 -14.81 20.30 6.87
N ILE A 259 -13.77 19.50 7.14
CA ILE A 259 -13.88 18.29 7.97
C ILE A 259 -14.34 18.66 9.40
N PRO A 260 -15.41 18.06 9.92
CA PRO A 260 -15.91 18.36 11.25
C PRO A 260 -15.02 17.72 12.33
N LYS A 261 -14.97 18.33 13.52
CA LYS A 261 -14.12 17.86 14.62
C LYS A 261 -14.46 16.46 15.15
N ASN A 262 -15.66 15.94 14.85
CA ASN A 262 -16.15 14.67 15.37
C ASN A 262 -16.02 13.50 14.38
N ASP A 263 -15.30 13.69 13.27
CA ASP A 263 -15.07 12.66 12.24
C ASP A 263 -13.81 12.99 11.44
N CYS A 264 -12.81 12.11 11.44
CA CYS A 264 -11.60 12.28 10.64
C CYS A 264 -11.74 11.75 9.21
N PHE A 265 -12.92 11.27 8.82
CA PHE A 265 -13.19 10.73 7.48
C PHE A 265 -12.21 9.62 7.09
N ALA A 266 -11.99 8.67 7.99
CA ALA A 266 -11.17 7.48 7.71
C ALA A 266 -11.69 6.75 6.46
N HIS A 267 -10.82 6.54 5.48
CA HIS A 267 -11.15 5.99 4.16
C HIS A 267 -10.02 5.11 3.61
N LEU A 268 -10.32 4.39 2.54
CA LEU A 268 -9.42 3.46 1.87
C LEU A 268 -8.70 4.14 0.71
N GLU A 269 -7.39 4.06 0.74
CA GLU A 269 -6.56 4.07 -0.47
C GLU A 269 -6.41 2.64 -0.96
N VAL A 270 -6.67 2.39 -2.24
CA VAL A 270 -6.60 1.04 -2.80
C VAL A 270 -5.82 1.01 -4.11
N GLN A 271 -5.17 -0.12 -4.38
CA GLN A 271 -4.57 -0.41 -5.67
C GLN A 271 -4.95 -1.81 -6.12
N PHE A 272 -5.52 -1.90 -7.32
CA PHE A 272 -5.92 -3.15 -7.96
C PHE A 272 -4.87 -3.61 -8.95
N ARG A 273 -4.48 -4.88 -8.84
CA ARG A 273 -3.69 -5.61 -9.82
C ARG A 273 -4.56 -6.73 -10.36
N LEU A 274 -5.09 -6.51 -11.56
CA LEU A 274 -6.09 -7.36 -12.19
C LEU A 274 -5.42 -8.38 -13.10
N PHE A 275 -5.91 -9.61 -13.07
CA PHE A 275 -5.40 -10.71 -13.88
C PHE A 275 -6.48 -11.22 -14.83
N ASP A 276 -6.08 -11.49 -16.08
CA ASP A 276 -6.89 -12.22 -17.06
C ASP A 276 -8.33 -11.71 -17.24
N LEU A 277 -8.49 -10.37 -17.25
CA LEU A 277 -9.78 -9.74 -17.49
C LEU A 277 -10.32 -10.10 -18.89
N SER A 278 -11.62 -10.35 -18.99
CA SER A 278 -12.25 -10.52 -20.28
C SER A 278 -12.24 -9.21 -21.08
N PRO A 279 -12.28 -9.28 -22.42
CA PRO A 279 -12.40 -8.08 -23.26
C PRO A 279 -13.69 -7.26 -23.03
N LYS A 280 -14.62 -7.79 -22.22
CA LYS A 280 -15.91 -7.17 -21.89
C LYS A 280 -15.96 -6.65 -20.44
N VAL A 281 -14.82 -6.59 -19.75
CA VAL A 281 -14.74 -6.03 -18.39
C VAL A 281 -15.31 -4.62 -18.35
N GLU A 282 -16.22 -4.36 -17.43
CA GLU A 282 -16.89 -3.08 -17.22
C GLU A 282 -16.58 -2.52 -15.82
N GLY A 283 -17.16 -1.37 -15.50
CA GLY A 283 -16.95 -0.65 -14.24
C GLY A 283 -16.13 0.62 -14.43
N ILE A 284 -16.13 1.49 -13.42
CA ILE A 284 -15.45 2.80 -13.45
C ILE A 284 -13.97 2.64 -13.82
N LEU A 285 -13.29 1.70 -13.17
CA LEU A 285 -11.89 1.37 -13.41
C LEU A 285 -11.77 0.24 -14.45
N GLY A 286 -12.60 -0.80 -14.36
CA GLY A 286 -12.50 -1.99 -15.20
C GLY A 286 -12.53 -1.70 -16.70
N ARG A 287 -13.40 -0.78 -17.15
CA ARG A 287 -13.50 -0.38 -18.57
C ARG A 287 -12.18 0.10 -19.17
N THR A 288 -11.29 0.67 -18.35
CA THR A 288 -9.98 1.19 -18.81
C THR A 288 -9.00 0.08 -19.22
N TYR A 289 -9.31 -1.17 -18.91
CA TYR A 289 -8.54 -2.34 -19.31
C TYR A 289 -9.06 -2.98 -20.60
N GLN A 290 -10.17 -2.49 -21.19
CA GLN A 290 -10.64 -3.03 -22.46
C GLN A 290 -9.68 -2.66 -23.61
N PRO A 291 -9.38 -3.56 -24.55
CA PRO A 291 -8.42 -3.32 -25.64
C PRO A 291 -8.70 -2.09 -26.51
N ASN A 292 -9.98 -1.73 -26.66
CA ASN A 292 -10.43 -0.61 -27.52
C ASN A 292 -10.96 0.57 -26.71
N PHE A 293 -10.73 0.60 -25.39
CA PHE A 293 -11.18 1.71 -24.57
C PHE A 293 -10.48 3.00 -24.98
N LYS A 294 -11.27 4.03 -25.25
CA LYS A 294 -10.77 5.39 -25.48
C LYS A 294 -11.10 6.21 -24.26
N ASN A 295 -10.07 6.53 -23.49
CA ASN A 295 -10.25 7.30 -22.27
C ASN A 295 -10.78 8.70 -22.59
N PRO A 296 -11.97 9.08 -22.08
CA PRO A 296 -12.52 10.41 -22.31
C PRO A 296 -11.83 11.48 -21.45
N ALA A 297 -11.01 11.09 -20.47
CA ALA A 297 -10.20 12.02 -19.70
C ALA A 297 -9.25 12.77 -20.63
N LYS A 298 -9.38 14.09 -20.67
CA LYS A 298 -8.56 14.94 -21.54
C LYS A 298 -7.17 15.09 -20.93
N SER A 299 -6.13 14.71 -21.68
CA SER A 299 -4.75 14.97 -21.29
C SER A 299 -4.49 16.47 -21.15
N GLY A 300 -3.78 16.87 -20.10
CA GLY A 300 -3.49 18.29 -19.80
C GLY A 300 -4.63 19.07 -19.13
N VAL A 301 -5.75 18.43 -18.80
CA VAL A 301 -6.80 19.02 -17.97
C VAL A 301 -6.60 18.58 -16.53
N ASP A 302 -6.41 19.55 -15.64
CA ASP A 302 -6.39 19.30 -14.20
C ASP A 302 -7.72 18.70 -13.76
N MET A 303 -7.64 17.60 -13.01
CA MET A 303 -8.79 16.85 -12.51
C MET A 303 -9.80 16.48 -13.60
N ALA A 304 -9.37 15.71 -14.59
CA ALA A 304 -10.26 15.19 -15.64
C ALA A 304 -11.34 14.26 -15.05
N VAL A 305 -12.50 14.83 -14.71
CA VAL A 305 -13.65 14.11 -14.16
C VAL A 305 -14.34 13.33 -15.27
N VAL A 306 -14.51 12.03 -15.05
CA VAL A 306 -15.29 11.15 -15.93
C VAL A 306 -16.61 10.79 -15.26
N GLY A 307 -17.71 10.97 -16.00
CA GLY A 307 -19.03 10.54 -15.53
C GLY A 307 -19.20 9.02 -15.59
N GLY A 308 -20.40 8.58 -15.21
CA GLY A 308 -20.79 7.17 -15.22
C GLY A 308 -21.60 6.75 -14.00
N ASP A 309 -22.03 7.70 -13.16
CA ASP A 309 -22.84 7.45 -11.96
C ASP A 309 -24.07 6.61 -12.29
N ASP A 310 -24.84 7.01 -13.31
CA ASP A 310 -26.03 6.29 -13.80
C ASP A 310 -25.70 4.90 -14.36
N LYS A 311 -24.50 4.71 -14.91
CA LYS A 311 -24.07 3.45 -15.52
C LYS A 311 -23.60 2.42 -14.50
N TYR A 312 -22.89 2.88 -13.47
CA TYR A 312 -22.15 2.02 -12.57
C TYR A 312 -22.68 2.01 -11.13
N LYS A 313 -23.70 2.81 -10.81
CA LYS A 313 -24.38 2.71 -9.51
C LYS A 313 -24.94 1.31 -9.30
N THR A 314 -24.75 0.78 -8.08
CA THR A 314 -25.33 -0.49 -7.63
C THR A 314 -26.27 -0.24 -6.44
N SER A 315 -27.21 -1.14 -6.19
CA SER A 315 -28.15 -0.99 -5.07
C SER A 315 -27.47 -1.16 -3.70
N SER A 316 -26.40 -1.95 -3.64
CA SER A 316 -25.63 -2.22 -2.42
C SER A 316 -24.16 -2.56 -2.73
N LEU A 317 -23.34 -2.61 -1.69
CA LEU A 317 -21.94 -3.03 -1.79
C LEU A 317 -21.78 -4.45 -2.36
N LEU A 318 -22.75 -5.35 -2.11
CA LEU A 318 -22.74 -6.75 -2.57
C LEU A 318 -23.86 -7.02 -3.59
N SER A 319 -23.96 -6.16 -4.61
CA SER A 319 -24.91 -6.33 -5.73
C SER A 319 -24.24 -6.10 -7.08
N ALA A 320 -24.69 -6.80 -8.12
CA ALA A 320 -24.14 -6.71 -9.48
C ALA A 320 -25.14 -6.06 -10.46
N ASP A 321 -26.05 -5.23 -9.96
CA ASP A 321 -27.21 -4.70 -10.67
C ASP A 321 -26.96 -3.34 -11.34
N CYS A 322 -25.70 -3.04 -11.66
CA CYS A 322 -25.36 -1.81 -12.37
C CYS A 322 -25.78 -1.87 -13.83
N ASN A 323 -26.21 -0.73 -14.40
CA ASN A 323 -26.79 -0.67 -15.75
C ASN A 323 -25.85 -1.15 -16.87
N SER A 324 -24.53 -1.04 -16.69
CA SER A 324 -23.53 -1.54 -17.67
C SER A 324 -22.90 -2.89 -17.27
N CYS A 325 -23.16 -3.41 -16.07
CA CYS A 325 -22.56 -4.63 -15.53
C CYS A 325 -23.32 -5.86 -16.02
N THR A 326 -23.02 -6.30 -17.24
CA THR A 326 -23.81 -7.36 -17.91
C THR A 326 -23.15 -8.75 -17.91
N VAL A 327 -21.88 -8.84 -17.50
CA VAL A 327 -21.05 -10.03 -17.71
C VAL A 327 -20.89 -10.90 -16.46
N PHE A 328 -20.95 -10.31 -15.26
CA PHE A 328 -20.83 -11.07 -14.02
C PHE A 328 -22.11 -11.87 -13.75
N THR A 329 -21.97 -13.11 -13.28
CA THR A 329 -23.09 -13.91 -12.78
C THR A 329 -22.63 -14.64 -11.53
N SER A 330 -23.23 -14.33 -10.39
CA SER A 330 -22.94 -15.03 -9.13
C SER A 330 -23.24 -16.53 -9.25
N GLY A 331 -22.40 -17.36 -8.64
CA GLY A 331 -22.57 -18.82 -8.59
C GLY A 331 -22.12 -19.59 -9.83
N LYS A 332 -21.71 -18.92 -10.93
CA LYS A 332 -21.04 -19.62 -12.03
C LYS A 332 -19.65 -20.06 -11.56
N LYS A 333 -19.45 -21.38 -11.49
CA LYS A 333 -18.12 -21.96 -11.29
C LYS A 333 -17.24 -21.60 -12.48
N VAL A 334 -16.07 -21.04 -12.21
CA VAL A 334 -15.01 -20.90 -13.21
C VAL A 334 -14.65 -22.33 -13.64
N ALA A 335 -14.76 -22.64 -14.93
CA ALA A 335 -14.28 -23.91 -15.43
C ALA A 335 -12.78 -24.02 -15.09
N GLU A 336 -12.37 -25.08 -14.39
CA GLU A 336 -10.96 -25.36 -14.14
C GLU A 336 -10.23 -25.36 -15.48
N ARG A 337 -9.30 -24.40 -15.65
CA ARG A 337 -8.41 -24.41 -16.80
C ARG A 337 -7.34 -25.46 -16.54
N LYS A 338 -7.29 -26.47 -17.41
CA LYS A 338 -6.27 -27.52 -17.42
C LYS A 338 -4.87 -26.99 -17.72
#